data_AF-A0A9E4IJU5-F1
#
_entry.id   AF-A0A9E4IJU5-F1
#
_cell.length_a   1.000
_cell.length_b   1.000
_cell.length_c   1.000
_cell.angle_alpha   90.00
_cell.angle_beta   90.00
_cell.angle_gamma   90.00
#
_symmetry.space_group_name_H-M   'P 1'
#
loop_
_entity.id
_entity.type
_entity.pdbx_description
1 polymer ?
#
loop_
_entity_poly.entity_id
_entity_poly.type
_entity_poly.pdbx_seq_one_letter_code
_entity_poly.pdbx_strand_id
1 'polypeptide(L)'
;MSSVYVRYLLPALVVAACAVLALVGRRRRGHRRAVEEHSSRIVEATLPPDPTDPASEQAWQRLHGAVLDDWITAHENLLDRASADDFSEARAALDLSDEVASEQLDIAVAAHPNPRRRAELSALRAAARSTLVALAQGDYERARQHHLVYCDYRDLWREHAATEPGAGDP
;
A
#
# COMPACT_ATOMS: atom_id res chain seq x y z
N MET A 1 -2.41 -47.11 41.45
CA MET A 1 -3.14 -46.59 40.27
C MET A 1 -2.29 -45.70 39.35
N SER A 2 -0.96 -45.66 39.49
CA SER A 2 -0.09 -44.71 38.74
C SER A 2 0.57 -45.27 37.46
N SER A 3 0.60 -46.59 37.26
CA SER A 3 1.32 -47.23 36.15
C SER A 3 0.54 -47.26 34.83
N VAL A 4 -0.80 -47.29 34.91
CA VAL A 4 -1.68 -47.31 33.73
C VAL A 4 -1.71 -45.93 33.04
N TYR A 5 -1.75 -44.85 33.83
CA TYR A 5 -1.73 -43.48 33.31
C TYR A 5 -0.44 -43.19 32.53
N VAL A 6 0.74 -43.56 33.04
CA VAL A 6 2.01 -43.30 32.35
C VAL A 6 2.10 -44.04 30.99
N ARG A 7 1.52 -45.25 30.89
CA ARG A 7 1.52 -46.05 29.65
C ARG A 7 0.67 -45.47 28.52
N TYR A 8 -0.40 -44.73 28.82
CA TYR A 8 -1.28 -44.13 27.81
C TYR A 8 -1.04 -42.64 27.59
N LEU A 9 -0.49 -41.93 28.59
CA LEU A 9 -0.28 -40.49 28.53
C LEU A 9 0.91 -40.13 27.63
N LEU A 10 1.96 -40.97 27.61
CA LEU A 10 3.12 -40.82 26.73
C LEU A 10 2.76 -40.95 25.23
N PRO A 11 2.06 -42.01 24.76
CA PRO A 11 1.63 -42.08 23.37
C PRO A 11 0.59 -41.01 23.01
N ALA A 12 -0.31 -40.63 23.92
CA ALA A 12 -1.26 -39.54 23.69
C ALA A 12 -0.58 -38.19 23.45
N LEU A 13 0.48 -37.87 24.21
CA LEU A 13 1.28 -36.66 24.02
C LEU A 13 2.00 -36.65 22.66
N VAL A 14 2.52 -37.79 22.23
CA VAL A 14 3.19 -37.90 20.92
C VAL A 14 2.19 -37.66 19.78
N VAL A 15 0.98 -38.24 19.85
CA VAL A 15 -0.06 -38.02 18.84
C VAL A 15 -0.51 -36.55 18.81
N ALA A 16 -0.69 -35.93 19.99
CA ALA A 16 -1.04 -34.51 20.09
C ALA A 16 0.06 -33.61 19.50
N ALA A 17 1.33 -33.88 19.81
CA ALA A 17 2.47 -33.15 19.25
C ALA A 17 2.55 -33.29 17.72
N CYS A 18 2.37 -34.50 17.19
CA CYS A 18 2.33 -34.75 15.75
C CYS A 18 1.17 -34.02 15.06
N ALA A 19 -0.01 -33.98 15.69
CA ALA A 19 -1.16 -33.26 15.15
C ALA A 19 -0.91 -31.75 15.08
N VAL A 20 -0.30 -31.16 16.13
CA VAL A 20 0.08 -29.75 16.16
C VAL A 20 1.12 -29.44 15.07
N LEU A 21 2.15 -30.27 14.92
CA LEU A 21 3.16 -30.10 13.87
C LEU A 21 2.57 -30.21 12.45
N ALA A 22 1.62 -31.13 12.24
CA ALA A 22 0.91 -31.25 10.97
C ALA A 22 0.04 -30.01 10.66
N LEU A 23 -0.64 -29.46 11.67
CA LEU A 23 -1.43 -28.23 11.56
C LEU A 23 -0.57 -27.01 11.25
N VAL A 24 0.55 -26.85 11.96
CA VAL A 24 1.52 -25.76 11.70
C VAL A 24 2.14 -25.92 10.31
N GLY A 25 2.47 -27.15 9.91
CA GLY A 25 2.98 -27.46 8.57
C GLY A 25 1.99 -27.11 7.45
N ARG A 26 0.69 -27.43 7.63
CA ARG A 26 -0.36 -27.06 6.68
C ARG A 26 -0.54 -25.54 6.58
N ARG A 27 -0.55 -24.82 7.71
CA ARG A 27 -0.61 -23.35 7.71
C ARG A 27 0.58 -22.72 7.01
N ARG A 28 1.81 -23.22 7.26
CA ARG A 28 3.03 -22.73 6.59
C ARG A 28 3.03 -22.99 5.08
N ARG A 29 2.50 -24.14 4.63
CA ARG A 29 2.35 -24.43 3.18
C ARG A 29 1.31 -23.54 2.51
N GLY A 30 0.18 -23.28 3.18
CA GLY A 30 -0.84 -22.34 2.67
C GLY A 30 -0.30 -20.91 2.55
N HIS A 31 0.45 -20.46 3.56
CA HIS A 31 1.10 -19.15 3.52
C HIS A 31 2.17 -19.07 2.42
N ARG A 32 3.01 -20.10 2.26
CA ARG A 32 3.99 -20.16 1.16
C ARG A 32 3.35 -20.10 -0.23
N ARG A 33 2.25 -20.83 -0.45
CA ARG A 33 1.51 -20.76 -1.72
C ARG A 33 0.92 -19.39 -2.00
N ALA A 34 0.35 -18.73 -0.98
CA ALA A 34 -0.17 -17.38 -1.13
C ALA A 34 0.94 -16.36 -1.44
N VAL A 35 2.12 -16.51 -0.82
CA VAL A 35 3.29 -15.69 -1.12
C VAL A 35 3.85 -15.98 -2.51
N GLU A 36 3.90 -17.24 -2.95
CA GLU A 36 4.35 -17.62 -4.30
C GLU A 36 3.40 -17.08 -5.39
N GLU A 37 2.09 -17.15 -5.17
CA GLU A 37 1.08 -16.62 -6.10
C GLU A 37 1.08 -15.08 -6.15
N HIS A 38 1.30 -14.43 -5.00
CA HIS A 38 1.50 -12.98 -4.95
C HIS A 38 2.81 -12.58 -5.65
N SER A 39 3.87 -13.34 -5.43
CA SER A 39 5.19 -13.12 -6.04
C SER A 39 5.16 -13.34 -7.55
N SER A 40 4.43 -14.34 -8.05
CA SER A 40 4.27 -14.57 -9.49
C SER A 40 3.51 -13.43 -10.17
N ARG A 41 2.50 -12.84 -9.51
CA ARG A 41 1.83 -11.63 -10.02
C ARG A 41 2.74 -10.41 -10.02
N ILE A 42 3.65 -10.28 -9.05
CA ILE A 42 4.67 -9.22 -9.04
C ILE A 42 5.71 -9.45 -10.15
N VAL A 43 6.08 -10.71 -10.41
CA VAL A 43 7.00 -11.08 -11.51
C VAL A 43 6.38 -10.82 -12.89
N GLU A 44 5.08 -11.05 -13.05
CA GLU A 44 4.36 -10.69 -14.27
C GLU A 44 4.24 -9.17 -14.44
N ALA A 45 4.20 -8.41 -13.34
CA ALA A 45 4.28 -6.95 -13.32
C ALA A 45 5.71 -6.38 -13.55
N THR A 46 6.74 -7.21 -13.67
CA THR A 46 8.13 -6.79 -13.97
C THR A 46 8.53 -7.00 -15.43
N LEU A 47 7.66 -7.55 -16.28
CA LEU A 47 7.78 -7.36 -17.73
C LEU A 47 7.70 -5.85 -18.01
N PRO A 48 8.60 -5.28 -18.83
CA PRO A 48 8.48 -3.88 -19.22
C PRO A 48 7.09 -3.71 -19.84
N PRO A 49 6.25 -2.81 -19.30
CA PRO A 49 4.94 -2.58 -19.89
C PRO A 49 5.15 -2.17 -21.35
N ASP A 50 4.23 -2.56 -22.23
CA ASP A 50 4.21 -2.02 -23.58
C ASP A 50 4.31 -0.49 -23.48
N PRO A 51 5.14 0.15 -24.33
CA PRO A 51 5.30 1.59 -24.30
C PRO A 51 3.91 2.21 -24.39
N THR A 52 3.54 2.94 -23.33
CA THR A 52 2.22 3.56 -23.26
C THR A 52 2.15 4.62 -24.34
N ASP A 53 1.05 4.62 -25.10
CA ASP A 53 0.83 5.62 -26.13
C ASP A 53 0.88 7.02 -25.50
N PRO A 54 1.78 7.92 -25.96
CA PRO A 54 1.96 9.23 -25.36
C PRO A 54 0.70 10.10 -25.45
N ALA A 55 -0.15 9.88 -26.46
CA ALA A 55 -1.42 10.61 -26.57
C ALA A 55 -2.40 10.21 -25.44
N SER A 56 -2.42 8.93 -25.07
CA SER A 56 -3.21 8.41 -23.95
C SER A 56 -2.69 8.91 -22.60
N GLU A 57 -1.38 8.96 -22.40
CA GLU A 57 -0.76 9.54 -21.18
C GLU A 57 -1.12 11.03 -21.04
N GLN A 58 -0.97 11.80 -22.12
CA GLN A 58 -1.29 13.22 -22.10
C GLN A 58 -2.78 13.50 -21.90
N ALA A 59 -3.66 12.65 -22.45
CA ALA A 59 -5.10 12.74 -22.23
C ALA A 59 -5.46 12.48 -20.77
N TRP A 60 -4.86 11.46 -20.15
CA TRP A 60 -5.02 11.18 -18.73
C TRP A 60 -4.53 12.35 -17.87
N GLN A 61 -3.33 12.88 -18.15
CA GLN A 61 -2.75 14.01 -17.41
C GLN A 61 -3.65 15.25 -17.48
N ARG A 62 -4.23 15.55 -18.64
CA ARG A 62 -5.16 16.68 -18.81
C ARG A 62 -6.45 16.53 -17.99
N LEU A 63 -6.93 15.30 -17.81
CA LEU A 63 -8.18 15.03 -17.10
C LEU A 63 -7.99 14.88 -15.59
N HIS A 64 -6.85 14.35 -15.16
CA HIS A 64 -6.65 13.87 -13.80
C HIS A 64 -5.43 14.46 -13.08
N GLY A 65 -4.50 15.10 -13.81
CA GLY A 65 -3.25 15.63 -13.24
C GLY A 65 -3.49 16.60 -12.09
N ALA A 66 -4.40 17.56 -12.28
CA ALA A 66 -4.74 18.54 -11.25
C ALA A 66 -5.31 17.89 -9.98
N VAL A 67 -6.20 16.88 -10.14
CA VAL A 67 -6.79 16.15 -8.99
C VAL A 67 -5.70 15.44 -8.18
N LEU A 68 -4.73 14.83 -8.87
CA LEU A 68 -3.63 14.14 -8.21
C LEU A 68 -2.70 15.13 -7.49
N ASP A 69 -2.33 16.24 -8.14
CA ASP A 69 -1.45 17.26 -7.57
C ASP A 69 -2.10 17.95 -6.36
N ASP A 70 -3.39 18.28 -6.45
CA ASP A 70 -4.17 18.84 -5.34
C ASP A 70 -4.24 17.86 -4.18
N TRP A 71 -4.46 16.57 -4.45
CA TRP A 71 -4.48 15.53 -3.42
C TRP A 71 -3.12 15.34 -2.74
N ILE A 72 -2.03 15.29 -3.51
CA ILE A 72 -0.66 15.20 -2.97
C ILE A 72 -0.39 16.41 -2.06
N THR A 73 -0.70 17.61 -2.54
CA THR A 73 -0.50 18.87 -1.82
C THR A 73 -1.32 18.90 -0.53
N ALA A 74 -2.59 18.48 -0.59
CA ALA A 74 -3.45 18.41 0.59
C ALA A 74 -2.91 17.41 1.63
N HIS A 75 -2.41 16.26 1.19
CA HIS A 75 -1.80 15.27 2.08
C HIS A 75 -0.52 15.81 2.75
N GLU A 76 0.36 16.48 2.01
CA GLU A 76 1.59 17.06 2.54
C GLU A 76 1.28 18.17 3.57
N ASN A 77 0.37 19.10 3.24
CA ASN A 77 -0.07 20.17 4.16
C ASN A 77 -0.71 19.62 5.44
N LEU A 78 -1.39 18.48 5.36
CA LEU A 78 -1.95 17.80 6.52
C LEU A 78 -0.81 17.28 7.41
N LEU A 79 0.17 16.57 6.85
CA LEU A 79 1.29 16.04 7.62
C LEU A 79 2.13 17.15 8.27
N ASP A 80 2.34 18.27 7.57
CA ASP A 80 3.04 19.43 8.11
C ASP A 80 2.31 20.01 9.32
N ARG A 81 0.99 20.23 9.23
CA ARG A 81 0.16 20.68 10.36
C ARG A 81 0.14 19.68 11.51
N ALA A 82 0.02 18.40 11.16
CA ALA A 82 0.00 17.33 12.13
C ALA A 82 1.33 17.26 12.89
N SER A 83 2.47 17.60 12.27
CA SER A 83 3.76 17.70 12.96
C SER A 83 3.89 18.88 13.93
N ALA A 84 3.06 19.93 13.75
CA ALA A 84 3.15 21.19 14.49
C ALA A 84 2.20 21.26 15.70
N ASP A 85 1.01 20.67 15.60
CA ASP A 85 0.05 20.51 16.71
C ASP A 85 -0.05 19.03 17.11
N ASP A 86 -0.57 18.69 18.30
CA ASP A 86 -0.57 17.34 18.91
C ASP A 86 -1.48 16.29 18.18
N PHE A 87 -1.48 16.31 16.83
CA PHE A 87 -2.10 15.40 15.87
C PHE A 87 -3.62 15.19 16.02
N SER A 88 -4.32 15.99 16.83
CA SER A 88 -5.79 16.01 16.92
C SER A 88 -6.43 16.28 15.54
N GLU A 89 -5.76 17.07 14.70
CA GLU A 89 -6.15 17.33 13.32
C GLU A 89 -6.04 16.09 12.42
N ALA A 90 -5.19 15.09 12.72
CA ALA A 90 -5.08 13.89 11.88
C ALA A 90 -6.35 13.02 11.94
N ARG A 91 -7.04 13.02 13.09
CA ARG A 91 -8.34 12.36 13.25
C ARG A 91 -9.41 13.09 12.44
N ALA A 92 -9.47 14.42 12.59
CA ALA A 92 -10.37 15.26 11.80
C ALA A 92 -10.04 15.18 10.31
N ALA A 93 -8.78 14.97 9.92
CA ALA A 93 -8.33 14.88 8.55
C ALA A 93 -8.53 13.49 7.91
N LEU A 94 -8.73 12.43 8.70
CA LEU A 94 -9.34 11.20 8.20
C LEU A 94 -10.81 11.40 7.85
N ASP A 95 -11.52 12.20 8.65
CA ASP A 95 -12.92 12.54 8.41
C ASP A 95 -13.08 13.60 7.30
N LEU A 96 -12.10 14.50 7.13
CA LEU A 96 -12.00 15.56 6.10
C LEU A 96 -11.20 15.14 4.86
N SER A 97 -10.63 13.93 4.83
CA SER A 97 -10.11 13.29 3.61
C SER A 97 -11.33 13.01 2.73
N ASP A 98 -11.77 14.08 2.10
CA ASP A 98 -13.06 14.30 1.47
C ASP A 98 -13.45 13.08 0.64
N GLU A 99 -14.64 12.55 0.90
CA GLU A 99 -15.17 11.36 0.23
C GLU A 99 -15.16 11.58 -1.29
N VAL A 100 -15.38 12.83 -1.73
CA VAL A 100 -15.35 13.27 -3.13
C VAL A 100 -13.93 13.35 -3.71
N ALA A 101 -12.97 13.96 -3.01
CA ALA A 101 -11.58 14.01 -3.49
C ALA A 101 -10.95 12.61 -3.54
N SER A 102 -11.32 11.76 -2.57
CA SER A 102 -10.96 10.35 -2.54
C SER A 102 -11.57 9.57 -3.71
N GLU A 103 -12.82 9.81 -4.08
CA GLU A 103 -13.46 9.16 -5.23
C GLU A 103 -12.83 9.59 -6.57
N GLN A 104 -12.60 10.89 -6.77
CA GLN A 104 -11.97 11.40 -7.99
C GLN A 104 -10.54 10.88 -8.17
N LEU A 105 -9.79 10.74 -7.07
CA LEU A 105 -8.49 10.10 -7.12
C LEU A 105 -8.61 8.60 -7.46
N ASP A 106 -9.62 7.86 -6.97
CA ASP A 106 -9.80 6.45 -7.33
C ASP A 106 -10.08 6.29 -8.82
N ILE A 107 -10.89 7.19 -9.39
CA ILE A 107 -11.15 7.27 -10.83
C ILE A 107 -9.85 7.56 -11.59
N ALA A 108 -9.07 8.54 -11.15
CA ALA A 108 -7.79 8.88 -11.76
C ALA A 108 -6.84 7.67 -11.76
N VAL A 109 -6.69 7.00 -10.63
CA VAL A 109 -5.85 5.80 -10.49
C VAL A 109 -6.34 4.68 -11.38
N ALA A 110 -7.64 4.39 -11.43
CA ALA A 110 -8.19 3.32 -12.26
C ALA A 110 -8.05 3.62 -13.78
N ALA A 111 -8.15 4.90 -14.16
CA ALA A 111 -8.14 5.34 -15.55
C ALA A 111 -6.74 5.43 -16.17
N HIS A 112 -5.65 5.33 -15.39
CA HIS A 112 -4.31 5.54 -15.93
C HIS A 112 -3.98 4.46 -16.99
N PRO A 113 -3.53 4.86 -18.20
CA PRO A 113 -3.33 3.93 -19.31
C PRO A 113 -2.21 2.92 -19.04
N ASN A 114 -1.12 3.37 -18.40
CA ASN A 114 -0.03 2.49 -17.99
C ASN A 114 -0.36 1.67 -16.70
N PRO A 115 -0.38 0.32 -16.75
CA PRO A 115 -0.72 -0.53 -15.60
C PRO A 115 0.29 -0.45 -14.45
N ARG A 116 1.57 -0.20 -14.76
CA ARG A 116 2.61 -0.03 -13.74
C ARG A 116 2.40 1.27 -12.98
N ARG A 117 2.16 2.37 -13.70
CA ARG A 117 1.84 3.67 -13.10
C ARG A 117 0.56 3.62 -12.26
N ARG A 118 -0.46 2.87 -12.68
CA ARG A 118 -1.65 2.58 -11.85
C ARG A 118 -1.27 1.95 -10.51
N ALA A 119 -0.40 0.94 -10.54
CA ALA A 119 0.03 0.26 -9.32
C ALA A 119 0.84 1.19 -8.41
N GLU A 120 1.72 2.01 -8.99
CA GLU A 120 2.50 3.02 -8.26
C GLU A 120 1.58 4.05 -7.58
N LEU A 121 0.60 4.61 -8.29
CA LEU A 121 -0.38 5.53 -7.72
C LEU A 121 -1.26 4.87 -6.66
N SER A 122 -1.65 3.61 -6.87
CA SER A 122 -2.40 2.82 -5.88
C SER A 122 -1.60 2.65 -4.59
N ALA A 123 -0.30 2.37 -4.72
CA ALA A 123 0.61 2.20 -3.59
C ALA A 123 0.85 3.53 -2.86
N LEU A 124 1.05 4.63 -3.59
CA LEU A 124 1.14 5.98 -3.05
C LEU A 124 -0.08 6.32 -2.19
N ARG A 125 -1.28 6.12 -2.74
CA ARG A 125 -2.55 6.36 -2.04
C ARG A 125 -2.69 5.49 -0.80
N ALA A 126 -2.37 4.20 -0.90
CA ALA A 126 -2.44 3.29 0.23
C ALA A 126 -1.49 3.73 1.36
N ALA A 127 -0.25 4.09 1.03
CA ALA A 127 0.74 4.56 2.00
C ALA A 127 0.31 5.87 2.68
N ALA A 128 -0.22 6.83 1.92
CA ALA A 128 -0.79 8.06 2.46
C ALA A 128 -1.91 7.78 3.48
N ARG A 129 -2.88 6.94 3.10
CA ARG A 129 -4.00 6.57 3.99
C ARG A 129 -3.51 5.83 5.24
N SER A 130 -2.60 4.87 5.08
CA SER A 130 -2.03 4.12 6.21
C SER A 130 -1.27 5.03 7.18
N THR A 131 -0.61 6.08 6.67
CA THR A 131 0.01 7.11 7.51
C THR A 131 -1.02 7.82 8.38
N LEU A 132 -2.11 8.32 7.78
CA LEU A 132 -3.17 9.02 8.50
C LEU A 132 -3.85 8.12 9.54
N VAL A 133 -4.15 6.86 9.18
CA VAL A 133 -4.74 5.88 10.10
C VAL A 133 -3.84 5.62 11.30
N ALA A 134 -2.53 5.44 11.08
CA ALA A 134 -1.57 5.22 12.16
C ALA A 134 -1.46 6.46 13.07
N LEU A 135 -1.44 7.67 12.50
CA LEU A 135 -1.46 8.92 13.26
C LEU A 135 -2.70 9.04 14.15
N ALA A 136 -3.88 8.75 13.61
CA ALA A 136 -5.13 8.78 14.37
C ALA A 136 -5.27 7.68 15.44
N GLN A 137 -4.38 6.69 15.43
CA GLN A 137 -4.23 5.67 16.47
C GLN A 137 -3.12 6.03 17.48
N GLY A 138 -2.35 7.10 17.23
CA GLY A 138 -1.18 7.47 18.03
C GLY A 138 0.03 6.55 17.81
N ASP A 139 0.06 5.77 16.73
CA ASP A 139 1.18 4.86 16.39
C ASP A 139 2.19 5.58 15.49
N TYR A 140 3.04 6.40 16.11
CA TYR A 140 3.98 7.28 15.40
C TYR A 140 5.07 6.53 14.63
N GLU A 141 5.55 5.41 15.16
CA GLU A 141 6.55 4.59 14.47
C GLU A 141 5.97 3.98 13.19
N ARG A 142 4.74 3.45 13.26
CA ARG A 142 4.07 2.93 12.07
C ARG A 142 3.71 4.04 11.09
N ALA A 143 3.26 5.20 11.58
CA ALA A 143 2.99 6.36 10.74
C ALA A 143 4.24 6.79 9.97
N ARG A 144 5.39 6.89 10.65
CA ARG A 144 6.67 7.22 10.02
C ARG A 144 7.05 6.20 8.94
N GLN A 145 6.90 4.90 9.20
CA GLN A 145 7.20 3.87 8.22
C GLN A 145 6.34 4.02 6.96
N HIS A 146 5.04 4.24 7.11
CA HIS A 146 4.14 4.45 5.97
C HIS A 146 4.42 5.76 5.23
N HIS A 147 4.80 6.82 5.95
CA HIS A 147 5.16 8.09 5.34
C HIS A 147 6.42 7.97 4.47
N LEU A 148 7.43 7.21 4.91
CA LEU A 148 8.62 6.97 4.09
C LEU A 148 8.26 6.25 2.78
N VAL A 149 7.39 5.23 2.85
CA VAL A 149 6.90 4.55 1.65
C VAL A 149 6.11 5.51 0.74
N TYR A 150 5.31 6.40 1.31
CA TYR A 150 4.63 7.45 0.56
C TYR A 150 5.64 8.35 -0.18
N CYS A 151 6.70 8.81 0.50
CA CYS A 151 7.75 9.62 -0.11
C CYS A 151 8.42 8.90 -1.29
N ASP A 152 8.76 7.61 -1.12
CA ASP A 152 9.38 6.81 -2.18
C ASP A 152 8.52 6.79 -3.46
N TYR A 153 7.22 6.52 -3.33
CA TYR A 153 6.31 6.51 -4.48
C TYR A 153 6.02 7.89 -5.05
N ARG A 154 6.00 8.94 -4.22
CA ARG A 154 5.78 10.32 -4.66
C ARG A 154 6.96 10.79 -5.49
N ASP A 155 8.17 10.49 -5.05
CA ASP A 155 9.39 10.90 -5.73
C ASP A 155 9.53 10.12 -7.04
N LEU A 156 9.25 8.81 -7.04
CA LEU A 156 9.15 8.00 -8.27
C LEU A 156 8.13 8.58 -9.26
N TRP A 157 6.96 9.02 -8.77
CA TRP A 157 5.94 9.63 -9.61
C TRP A 157 6.44 10.94 -10.27
N ARG A 158 7.09 11.81 -9.48
CA ARG A 158 7.66 13.09 -9.94
C ARG A 158 8.82 12.90 -10.93
N GLU A 159 9.69 11.91 -10.70
CA GLU A 159 10.79 11.58 -11.62
C GLU A 159 10.31 11.24 -13.02
N HIS A 160 9.26 10.41 -13.10
CA HIS A 160 8.69 10.06 -14.39
C HIS A 160 8.02 11.27 -15.08
N ALA A 161 7.37 12.17 -14.32
CA ALA A 161 6.80 13.40 -14.87
C ALA A 161 7.88 14.34 -15.43
N ALA A 162 9.06 14.39 -14.80
CA ALA A 162 10.19 15.19 -15.28
C ALA A 162 10.88 14.60 -16.53
N THR A 163 10.68 13.31 -16.82
CA THR A 163 11.32 12.62 -17.94
C THR A 163 10.52 12.75 -19.25
N GLU A 164 9.30 13.29 -19.20
CA GLU A 164 8.48 13.58 -20.40
C GLU A 164 9.05 14.81 -21.15
N PRO A 165 9.53 14.66 -22.40
CA PRO A 165 10.10 15.76 -23.17
C PRO A 165 8.97 16.62 -23.75
N GLY A 166 8.56 17.64 -23.00
CA GLY A 166 7.55 18.61 -23.46
C GLY A 166 7.27 19.79 -22.52
N ALA A 167 7.76 19.78 -21.29
CA ALA A 167 7.59 20.89 -20.34
C ALA A 167 8.75 21.92 -20.41
N GLY A 168 9.06 22.40 -21.62
CA GLY A 168 10.08 23.43 -21.83
C GLY A 168 9.86 24.20 -23.12
N ASP A 169 9.04 25.25 -23.08
CA ASP A 169 9.48 26.64 -23.17
C ASP A 169 8.29 27.60 -22.89
N PRO A 170 8.55 28.82 -22.39
CA PRO A 170 7.52 29.80 -21.98
C PRO A 170 6.70 30.40 -23.12
#